data_AF-A0A6V8CBS5-F1
#
_entry.id   AF-A0A6V8CBS5-F1
#
_cell.length_a   1.000
_cell.length_b   1.000
_cell.length_c   1.000
_cell.angle_alpha   90.00
_cell.angle_beta   90.00
_cell.angle_gamma   90.00
#
_symmetry.space_group_name_H-M   'P 1'
#
loop_
_entity.id
_entity.type
_entity.pdbx_description
1 polymer ?
#
loop_
_entity_poly.entity_id
_entity_poly.type
_entity_poly.pdbx_seq_one_letter_code
_entity_poly.pdbx_strand_id
1 'polypeptide(L)'
;GNVPASFEALEALPGVGHKTAGVVMAQAFGVPAFPIDTHIHRLAARWGLSNGSNVDRTERDLKAVFPKEKWNDLHLQIIFFGREHCPARWHDLNTCPICSWAATKKRIEEERRMNDKARRR
;
A
#
# COMPACT_ATOMS: atom_id res chain seq x y z
N GLY A 1 14.85 -1.06 -28.22
CA GLY A 1 13.58 -1.81 -28.10
C GLY A 1 12.54 -0.90 -27.47
N ASN A 2 11.25 -1.16 -27.69
CA ASN A 2 10.15 -0.38 -27.12
C ASN A 2 9.52 -1.13 -25.94
N VAL A 3 9.20 -0.40 -24.86
CA VAL A 3 8.47 -0.96 -23.71
C VAL A 3 6.99 -1.13 -24.11
N PRO A 4 6.37 -2.31 -23.92
CA PRO A 4 4.98 -2.52 -24.30
C PRO A 4 4.02 -1.81 -23.34
N ALA A 5 2.92 -1.29 -23.88
CA ALA A 5 1.89 -0.53 -23.15
C ALA A 5 0.67 -1.39 -22.78
N SER A 6 0.90 -2.61 -22.25
CA SER A 6 -0.18 -3.51 -21.84
C SER A 6 0.26 -4.37 -20.65
N PHE A 7 -0.64 -4.62 -19.70
CA PHE A 7 -0.38 -5.50 -18.55
C PHE A 7 0.12 -6.89 -18.96
N GLU A 8 -0.60 -7.56 -19.88
CA GLU A 8 -0.26 -8.91 -20.33
C GLU A 8 1.17 -8.99 -20.90
N ALA A 9 1.52 -8.11 -21.84
CA ALA A 9 2.87 -8.11 -22.42
C ALA A 9 3.96 -7.70 -21.42
N LEU A 10 3.64 -6.83 -20.45
CA LEU A 10 4.58 -6.48 -19.38
C LEU A 10 4.82 -7.66 -18.45
N GLU A 11 3.77 -8.34 -18.01
CA GLU A 11 3.85 -9.50 -17.10
C GLU A 11 4.48 -10.73 -17.77
N ALA A 12 4.45 -10.81 -19.10
CA ALA A 12 5.18 -11.84 -19.85
C ALA A 12 6.71 -11.64 -19.81
N LEU A 13 7.21 -10.46 -19.42
CA LEU A 13 8.64 -10.19 -19.32
C LEU A 13 9.25 -10.88 -18.07
N PRO A 14 10.40 -11.56 -18.20
CA PRO A 14 11.08 -12.17 -17.06
C PRO A 14 11.35 -11.15 -15.94
N GLY A 15 10.88 -11.44 -14.73
CA GLY A 15 11.06 -10.58 -13.55
C GLY A 15 10.03 -9.47 -13.38
N VAL A 16 9.05 -9.34 -14.29
CA VAL A 16 7.96 -8.36 -14.17
C VAL A 16 6.70 -9.05 -13.65
N GLY A 17 6.39 -8.84 -12.37
CA GLY A 17 5.11 -9.25 -11.78
C GLY A 17 4.05 -8.15 -11.88
N HIS A 18 2.81 -8.47 -11.46
CA HIS A 18 1.64 -7.57 -11.54
C HIS A 18 1.88 -6.17 -10.97
N LYS A 19 2.55 -6.08 -9.81
CA LYS A 19 2.91 -4.80 -9.20
C LYS A 19 3.83 -3.97 -10.10
N THR A 20 4.89 -4.60 -10.63
CA THR A 20 5.86 -3.93 -11.50
C THR A 20 5.19 -3.45 -12.79
N ALA A 21 4.37 -4.31 -13.41
CA ALA A 21 3.58 -3.95 -14.58
C ALA A 21 2.67 -2.75 -14.29
N GLY A 22 1.95 -2.76 -13.16
CA GLY A 22 1.09 -1.65 -12.74
C GLY A 22 1.84 -0.33 -12.53
N VAL A 23 3.05 -0.36 -11.96
CA VAL A 23 3.88 0.85 -11.82
C VAL A 23 4.27 1.41 -13.19
N VAL A 24 4.66 0.55 -14.13
CA VAL A 24 5.00 0.97 -15.50
C VAL A 24 3.77 1.56 -16.19
N MET A 25 2.61 0.90 -16.10
CA MET A 25 1.36 1.39 -16.69
C MET A 25 0.96 2.77 -16.14
N ALA A 26 1.08 2.97 -14.82
CA ALA A 26 0.78 4.24 -14.18
C ALA A 26 1.77 5.36 -14.55
N GLN A 27 3.07 5.10 -14.41
CA GLN A 27 4.10 6.15 -14.47
C GLN A 27 4.58 6.43 -15.90
N ALA A 28 4.71 5.42 -16.75
CA ALA A 28 5.22 5.58 -18.11
C ALA A 28 4.11 5.86 -19.14
N PHE A 29 2.91 5.30 -18.92
CA PHE A 29 1.81 5.37 -19.89
C PHE A 29 0.58 6.15 -19.40
N GLY A 30 0.60 6.65 -18.15
CA GLY A 30 -0.51 7.43 -17.58
C GLY A 30 -1.81 6.64 -17.41
N VAL A 31 -1.77 5.31 -17.52
CA VAL A 31 -2.94 4.45 -17.37
C VAL A 31 -3.26 4.36 -15.88
N PRO A 32 -4.48 4.71 -15.44
CA PRO A 32 -4.83 4.64 -14.01
C PRO A 32 -4.66 3.22 -13.48
N ALA A 33 -3.70 3.04 -12.58
CA ALA A 33 -3.43 1.80 -11.89
C ALA A 33 -3.15 2.09 -10.41
N PHE A 34 -3.46 1.13 -9.54
CA PHE A 34 -3.20 1.27 -8.10
C PHE A 34 -2.35 0.09 -7.61
N PRO A 35 -1.07 -0.01 -8.01
CA PRO A 35 -0.22 -1.12 -7.61
C PRO A 35 -0.03 -1.13 -6.09
N ILE A 36 -0.16 -2.29 -5.46
CA ILE A 36 -0.03 -2.41 -4.01
C ILE A 36 1.40 -2.79 -3.64
N ASP A 37 2.11 -1.85 -3.03
CA ASP A 37 3.39 -2.09 -2.36
C ASP A 37 3.18 -2.54 -0.89
N THR A 38 4.22 -3.10 -0.27
CA THR A 38 4.32 -3.32 1.18
C THR A 38 3.94 -2.12 2.05
N HIS A 39 4.28 -0.88 1.64
CA HIS A 39 3.85 0.33 2.36
C HIS A 39 2.33 0.48 2.29
N ILE A 40 1.77 0.47 1.07
CA ILE A 40 0.34 0.63 0.84
C ILE A 40 -0.45 -0.48 1.55
N HIS A 41 -0.02 -1.74 1.44
CA HIS A 41 -0.67 -2.87 2.10
C HIS A 41 -0.72 -2.72 3.61
N ARG A 42 0.41 -2.33 4.23
CA ARG A 42 0.48 -2.10 5.68
C ARG A 42 -0.40 -0.92 6.11
N LEU A 43 -0.38 0.17 5.35
CA LEU A 43 -1.12 1.38 5.69
C LEU A 43 -2.62 1.20 5.51
N ALA A 44 -3.06 0.54 4.44
CA ALA A 44 -4.46 0.19 4.25
C ALA A 44 -5.01 -0.63 5.43
N ALA A 45 -4.22 -1.58 5.95
CA ALA A 45 -4.58 -2.34 7.15
C ALA A 45 -4.60 -1.48 8.42
N ARG A 46 -3.61 -0.61 8.62
CA ARG A 46 -3.55 0.30 9.79
C ARG A 46 -4.68 1.32 9.80
N TRP A 47 -5.07 1.83 8.64
CA TRP A 47 -6.13 2.82 8.47
C TRP A 47 -7.53 2.21 8.37
N GLY A 48 -7.64 0.88 8.43
CA GLY A 48 -8.94 0.19 8.35
C GLY A 48 -9.58 0.22 6.96
N LEU A 49 -8.83 0.53 5.90
CA LEU A 49 -9.31 0.52 4.52
C LEU A 49 -9.32 -0.89 3.92
N SER A 50 -8.51 -1.80 4.46
CA SER A 50 -8.48 -3.22 4.13
C SER A 50 -8.21 -4.01 5.40
N ASN A 51 -8.50 -5.30 5.41
CA ASN A 51 -8.14 -6.17 6.55
C ASN A 51 -6.71 -6.74 6.45
N GLY A 52 -5.97 -6.42 5.39
CA GLY A 52 -4.58 -6.82 5.20
C GLY A 52 -4.36 -8.32 4.93
N SER A 53 -5.39 -9.08 4.56
CA SER A 53 -5.28 -10.55 4.40
C SER A 53 -4.39 -10.96 3.22
N ASN A 54 -4.49 -10.26 2.09
CA ASN A 54 -3.63 -10.43 0.93
C ASN A 54 -3.64 -9.17 0.05
N VAL A 55 -2.70 -9.11 -0.88
CA VAL A 55 -2.46 -7.94 -1.75
C VAL A 55 -3.66 -7.69 -2.68
N ASP A 56 -4.18 -8.72 -3.33
CA ASP A 56 -5.29 -8.62 -4.28
C ASP A 56 -6.56 -8.03 -3.65
N ARG A 57 -6.84 -8.43 -2.40
CA ARG A 57 -7.94 -7.88 -1.63
C ARG A 57 -7.70 -6.41 -1.32
N THR A 58 -6.51 -6.06 -0.83
CA THR A 58 -6.19 -4.66 -0.56
C THR A 58 -6.32 -3.81 -1.82
N GLU A 59 -5.90 -4.30 -2.97
CA GLU A 59 -6.07 -3.59 -4.24
C GLU A 59 -7.54 -3.34 -4.55
N ARG A 60 -8.37 -4.38 -4.42
CA ARG A 60 -9.82 -4.27 -4.62
C ARG A 60 -10.46 -3.26 -3.66
N ASP A 61 -10.13 -3.35 -2.38
CA ASP A 61 -10.69 -2.49 -1.34
C ASP A 61 -10.29 -1.02 -1.58
N LEU A 62 -9.02 -0.74 -1.91
CA LEU A 62 -8.56 0.63 -2.19
C LEU A 62 -9.14 1.21 -3.49
N LYS A 63 -9.27 0.40 -4.55
CA LYS A 63 -9.92 0.82 -5.79
C LYS A 63 -11.42 1.12 -5.62
N ALA A 64 -12.07 0.46 -4.66
CA ALA A 64 -13.47 0.75 -4.31
C ALA A 64 -13.62 2.03 -3.48
N VAL A 65 -12.63 2.36 -2.65
CA VAL A 65 -12.64 3.55 -1.79
C VAL A 65 -12.25 4.82 -2.56
N PHE A 66 -11.23 4.75 -3.41
CA PHE A 66 -10.64 5.93 -4.05
C PHE A 66 -11.10 6.12 -5.50
N PRO A 67 -11.40 7.35 -5.94
CA PRO A 67 -11.75 7.63 -7.33
C PRO A 67 -10.58 7.31 -8.27
N LYS A 68 -10.89 6.78 -9.46
CA LYS A 68 -9.93 6.24 -10.42
C LYS A 68 -8.87 7.25 -10.85
N GLU A 69 -9.26 8.51 -10.97
CA GLU A 69 -8.41 9.61 -11.41
C GLU A 69 -7.31 9.93 -10.38
N LYS A 70 -7.48 9.51 -9.12
CA LYS A 70 -6.51 9.73 -8.03
C LYS A 70 -5.56 8.57 -7.80
N TRP A 71 -5.72 7.45 -8.49
CA TRP A 71 -4.99 6.22 -8.17
C TRP A 71 -3.46 6.37 -8.27
N ASN A 72 -2.97 7.00 -9.34
CA ASN A 72 -1.54 7.17 -9.56
C ASN A 72 -0.92 8.12 -8.51
N ASP A 73 -1.60 9.22 -8.19
CA ASP A 73 -1.16 10.17 -7.17
C ASP A 73 -1.14 9.53 -5.78
N LEU A 74 -2.24 8.86 -5.41
CA LEU A 74 -2.38 8.19 -4.11
C LEU A 74 -1.36 7.07 -3.93
N HIS A 75 -1.05 6.32 -4.99
CA HIS A 75 0.00 5.30 -4.95
C HIS A 75 1.32 5.88 -4.43
N LEU A 76 1.77 7.00 -5.00
CA LEU A 76 3.01 7.66 -4.57
C LEU A 76 2.87 8.31 -3.19
N GLN A 77 1.79 9.06 -2.95
CA GLN A 77 1.56 9.76 -1.68
C GLN A 77 1.55 8.80 -0.48
N ILE A 78 0.88 7.65 -0.60
CA ILE A 78 0.82 6.64 0.46
C ILE A 78 2.20 5.99 0.68
N ILE A 79 2.97 5.74 -0.39
CA ILE A 79 4.34 5.22 -0.27
C ILE A 79 5.23 6.22 0.47
N PHE A 80 5.22 7.50 0.09
CA PHE A 80 6.02 8.54 0.74
C PHE A 80 5.65 8.68 2.22
N PHE A 81 4.36 8.77 2.54
CA PHE A 81 3.89 8.79 3.92
C PHE A 81 4.35 7.57 4.71
N GLY A 82 4.27 6.38 4.11
CA GLY A 82 4.69 5.12 4.72
C GLY A 82 6.19 5.01 4.96
N ARG A 83 7.00 5.80 4.28
CA ARG A 83 8.46 5.89 4.49
C ARG A 83 8.80 6.89 5.58
N GLU A 84 8.19 8.07 5.53
CA GLU A 84 8.56 9.20 6.38
C GLU A 84 7.90 9.16 7.76
N HIS A 85 6.62 8.75 7.82
CA HIS A 85 5.81 8.95 9.02
C HIS A 85 5.31 7.65 9.65
N CYS A 86 5.23 6.56 8.88
CA CYS A 86 4.57 5.33 9.33
C CYS A 86 5.43 4.06 9.12
N PRO A 87 6.55 3.93 9.87
CA PRO A 87 7.49 2.83 9.73
C PRO A 87 6.86 1.46 10.01
N ALA A 88 7.48 0.41 9.46
CA ALA A 88 6.95 -0.95 9.57
C ALA A 88 7.08 -1.55 10.98
N ARG A 89 8.13 -1.20 11.72
CA ARG A 89 8.43 -1.73 13.05
C ARG A 89 8.40 -0.62 14.08
N TRP A 90 8.05 -0.96 15.32
CA TRP A 90 8.12 -0.04 16.48
C TRP A 90 7.28 1.22 16.34
N HIS A 91 6.27 1.19 15.46
CA HIS A 91 5.45 2.35 15.19
C HIS A 91 4.36 2.48 16.26
N ASP A 92 4.29 3.66 16.87
CA ASP A 92 3.17 4.04 17.72
C ASP A 92 2.09 4.70 16.87
N LEU A 93 0.93 4.04 16.76
CA LEU A 93 -0.17 4.54 15.96
C LEU A 93 -0.79 5.82 16.56
N ASN A 94 -0.66 6.06 17.87
CA ASN A 94 -1.29 7.20 18.54
C ASN A 94 -0.62 8.53 18.20
N THR A 95 0.66 8.52 17.83
CA THR A 95 1.44 9.71 17.49
C THR A 95 1.58 9.92 15.98
N CYS A 96 1.08 8.97 15.18
CA CYS A 96 1.12 9.04 13.73
C CYS A 96 0.12 10.08 13.19
N PRO A 97 0.51 10.95 12.23
CA PRO A 97 -0.38 11.98 11.69
C PRO A 97 -1.70 11.47 11.10
N ILE A 98 -1.73 10.23 10.61
CA ILE A 98 -2.94 9.62 10.03
C ILE A 98 -3.48 8.50 10.93
N CYS A 99 -2.63 7.60 11.42
CA CYS A 99 -3.13 6.46 12.20
C CYS A 99 -3.81 6.89 13.51
N SER A 100 -3.43 8.03 14.09
CA SER A 100 -4.00 8.53 15.36
C SER A 100 -5.51 8.75 15.31
N TRP A 101 -6.06 9.13 14.14
CA TRP A 101 -7.50 9.33 13.95
C TRP A 101 -8.14 8.26 13.04
N ALA A 102 -7.37 7.61 12.16
CA ALA A 102 -7.89 6.60 11.23
C ALA A 102 -7.92 5.17 11.82
N ALA A 103 -6.96 4.82 12.67
CA ALA A 103 -6.87 3.44 13.16
C ALA A 103 -7.94 3.14 14.22
N THR A 104 -8.50 1.94 14.17
CA THR A 104 -9.42 1.49 15.23
C THR A 104 -8.67 1.25 16.53
N LYS A 105 -9.35 1.41 17.68
CA LYS A 105 -8.78 1.08 19.02
C LYS A 105 -8.22 -0.34 19.06
N LYS A 106 -8.91 -1.30 18.42
CA LYS A 106 -8.46 -2.69 18.30
C LYS A 106 -7.12 -2.78 17.57
N ARG A 107 -6.98 -2.09 16.43
CA ARG A 107 -5.75 -2.12 15.63
C ARG A 107 -4.57 -1.49 16.36
N ILE A 108 -4.79 -0.39 17.09
CA ILE A 108 -3.77 0.27 17.91
C ILE A 108 -3.22 -0.70 18.96
N GLU A 109 -4.11 -1.41 19.67
CA GLU A 109 -3.73 -2.38 20.68
C GLU A 109 -2.99 -3.60 20.08
N GLU A 110 -3.43 -4.11 18.92
CA GLU A 110 -2.73 -5.18 18.20
C GLU A 110 -1.29 -4.79 17.84
N GLU A 111 -1.11 -3.59 17.26
CA GLU A 111 0.21 -3.08 16.87
C GLU A 111 1.12 -2.91 18.10
N ARG A 112 0.59 -2.37 19.21
CA ARG A 112 1.31 -2.25 20.47
C ARG A 112 1.77 -3.61 20.99
N ARG A 113 0.89 -4.62 21.04
CA ARG A 113 1.24 -5.98 21.49
C ARG A 113 2.30 -6.63 20.61
N MET A 114 2.21 -6.45 19.29
CA MET A 114 3.20 -6.95 18.35
C MET A 114 4.58 -6.32 18.60
N ASN A 115 4.62 -5.01 18.81
CA ASN A 115 5.85 -4.30 19.18
C ASN A 115 6.39 -4.83 20.52
N ASP A 116 5.59 -4.88 21.59
CA ASP A 116 6.05 -5.36 22.90
C ASP A 116 6.62 -6.79 22.84
N LYS A 117 6.00 -7.67 22.07
CA LYS A 117 6.51 -9.03 21.85
C LYS A 117 7.84 -9.05 21.09
N ALA A 118 7.98 -8.21 20.08
CA ALA A 118 9.24 -8.10 19.34
C ALA A 118 10.38 -7.57 20.21
N ARG A 119 10.09 -6.70 21.20
CA ARG A 119 11.10 -6.09 22.10
C ARG A 119 11.69 -7.07 23.09
N ARG A 120 10.96 -8.13 23.39
CA ARG A 120 11.33 -9.19 24.34
C ARG A 120 12.11 -10.33 23.67
N ARG A 121 12.28 -10.29 22.35
CA ARG A 121 13.06 -11.25 21.56
C ARG A 121 14.40 -10.64 21.21
#